data_AF-A0A9X7Y0Y1-F1
#
_entry.id   AF-A0A9X7Y0Y1-F1
#
_cell.length_a   1.000
_cell.length_b   1.000
_cell.length_c   1.000
_cell.angle_alpha   90.00
_cell.angle_beta   90.00
_cell.angle_gamma   90.00
#
_symmetry.space_group_name_H-M   'P 1'
#
loop_
_entity.id
_entity.type
_entity.pdbx_description
1 polymer ?
#
loop_
_entity_poly.entity_id
_entity_poly.type
_entity_poly.pdbx_seq_one_letter_code
_entity_poly.pdbx_strand_id
1 'polypeptide(L)'
;MSVNKKYFQLQDLILIKTSIEKVVLHINERKERSIFSWIDKELSGLWNLKDEELKNDIEEVKKYVKNEDYIKTKEKLQLIEKKIEEKINQLYKEMLNY
;
A
#
# COMPACT_ATOMS: atom_id res chain seq x y z
N MET A 1 6.43 -23.18 3.48
CA MET A 1 5.27 -22.43 4.02
C MET A 1 4.01 -23.16 3.56
N SER A 2 3.01 -23.40 4.42
CA SER A 2 1.77 -24.06 3.96
C SER A 2 1.02 -23.14 2.99
N VAL A 3 0.29 -23.73 2.03
CA VAL A 3 -0.53 -23.01 1.03
C VAL A 3 -1.45 -21.97 1.69
N ASN A 4 -2.05 -22.33 2.83
CA ASN A 4 -2.89 -21.41 3.62
C ASN A 4 -2.18 -20.12 4.04
N LYS A 5 -0.89 -20.18 4.43
CA LYS A 5 -0.14 -18.98 4.82
C LYS A 5 0.10 -18.05 3.62
N LYS A 6 0.41 -18.60 2.44
CA LYS A 6 0.57 -17.81 1.21
C LYS A 6 -0.75 -17.17 0.77
N TYR A 7 -1.86 -17.89 0.95
CA TYR A 7 -3.20 -17.38 0.64
C TYR A 7 -3.58 -16.18 1.52
N PHE A 8 -3.38 -16.25 2.84
CA PHE A 8 -3.64 -15.10 3.72
C PHE A 8 -2.74 -13.91 3.40
N GLN A 9 -1.45 -14.16 3.16
CA GLN A 9 -0.51 -13.11 2.76
C GLN A 9 -0.95 -12.43 1.46
N LEU A 10 -1.44 -13.19 0.48
CA LEU A 10 -1.99 -12.65 -0.75
C LEU A 10 -3.21 -11.76 -0.49
N GLN A 11 -4.16 -12.23 0.34
CA GLN A 11 -5.34 -11.44 0.71
C GLN A 11 -4.96 -10.12 1.36
N ASP A 12 -4.01 -10.14 2.30
CA ASP A 12 -3.53 -8.94 2.99
C ASP A 12 -2.92 -7.94 2.00
N LEU A 13 -2.09 -8.40 1.06
CA LEU A 13 -1.49 -7.55 0.04
C LEU A 13 -2.53 -6.94 -0.91
N ILE A 14 -3.55 -7.71 -1.30
CA ILE A 14 -4.66 -7.21 -2.12
C ILE A 14 -5.42 -6.10 -1.38
N LEU A 15 -5.74 -6.31 -0.10
CA LEU A 15 -6.43 -5.30 0.72
C LEU A 15 -5.61 -4.01 0.82
N ILE A 16 -4.30 -4.13 1.06
CA ILE A 16 -3.40 -2.98 1.11
C ILE A 16 -3.37 -2.25 -0.23
N LYS A 17 -3.25 -2.96 -1.36
CA LYS A 17 -3.27 -2.37 -2.70
C LYS A 17 -4.55 -1.56 -2.92
N THR A 18 -5.71 -2.14 -2.61
CA THR A 18 -6.99 -1.46 -2.75
C THR A 18 -7.10 -0.21 -1.88
N SER A 19 -6.60 -0.25 -0.64
CA SER A 19 -6.56 0.95 0.22
C SER A 19 -5.66 2.05 -0.36
N ILE A 20 -4.52 1.69 -0.95
CA ILE A 20 -3.64 2.64 -1.64
C ILE A 20 -4.36 3.29 -2.84
N GLU A 21 -4.99 2.49 -3.70
CA GLU A 21 -5.73 2.98 -4.87
C GLU A 21 -6.82 3.98 -4.47
N LYS A 22 -7.60 3.67 -3.42
CA LYS A 22 -8.62 4.58 -2.88
C LYS A 22 -8.04 5.92 -2.42
N VAL A 23 -6.91 5.90 -1.72
CA VAL A 23 -6.26 7.12 -1.26
C VAL A 23 -5.75 7.94 -2.45
N VAL A 24 -5.14 7.29 -3.44
CA VAL A 24 -4.67 7.97 -4.66
C VAL A 24 -5.84 8.62 -5.40
N LEU A 25 -6.98 7.92 -5.54
CA LEU A 25 -8.20 8.48 -6.11
C LEU A 25 -8.71 9.69 -5.33
N HIS A 26 -8.80 9.57 -4.00
CA HIS A 26 -9.24 10.66 -3.13
C HIS A 26 -8.34 11.91 -3.24
N ILE A 27 -7.02 11.72 -3.28
CA ILE A 27 -6.07 12.82 -3.47
C ILE A 27 -6.27 13.47 -4.85
N ASN A 28 -6.50 12.68 -5.90
CA ASN A 28 -6.73 13.22 -7.25
C ASN A 28 -8.00 14.07 -7.34
N GLU A 29 -9.08 13.63 -6.72
CA GLU A 29 -10.37 14.32 -6.73
C GLU A 29 -10.37 15.60 -5.88
N ARG A 30 -9.71 15.56 -4.72
CA ARG A 30 -9.83 16.62 -3.70
C ARG A 30 -8.61 17.53 -3.58
N LYS A 31 -7.44 17.13 -4.12
CA LYS A 31 -6.18 17.89 -4.12
C LYS A 31 -5.87 18.48 -2.74
N GLU A 32 -5.73 19.80 -2.63
CA GLU A 32 -5.44 20.56 -1.40
C GLU A 32 -6.50 20.39 -0.29
N ARG A 33 -7.68 19.84 -0.60
CA ARG A 33 -8.75 19.51 0.37
C ARG A 33 -8.72 18.05 0.83
N SER A 34 -7.60 17.36 0.61
CA SER A 34 -7.42 15.97 1.04
C SER A 34 -7.55 15.85 2.56
N ILE A 35 -8.37 14.92 3.01
CA ILE A 35 -8.58 14.65 4.44
C ILE A 35 -7.48 13.69 4.93
N PHE A 36 -6.36 14.23 5.41
CA PHE A 36 -5.20 13.42 5.84
C PHE A 36 -5.50 12.48 7.01
N SER A 37 -6.42 12.84 7.91
CA SER A 37 -6.87 11.95 8.98
C SER A 37 -7.65 10.73 8.46
N TRP A 38 -8.30 10.85 7.30
CA TRP A 38 -8.93 9.72 6.62
C TRP A 38 -7.88 8.89 5.88
N ILE A 39 -6.93 9.54 5.20
CA ILE A 39 -5.81 8.88 4.51
C ILE A 39 -5.02 8.00 5.49
N ASP A 40 -4.68 8.53 6.67
CA ASP A 40 -3.93 7.80 7.69
C ASP A 40 -4.68 6.55 8.20
N LYS A 41 -6.02 6.63 8.32
CA LYS A 41 -6.87 5.50 8.69
C LYS A 41 -6.95 4.45 7.59
N GLU A 42 -7.16 4.87 6.35
CA GLU A 42 -7.27 3.96 5.20
C GLU A 42 -5.95 3.21 4.97
N LEU A 43 -4.80 3.84 5.22
CA LEU A 43 -3.48 3.23 5.09
C LEU A 43 -3.02 2.43 6.32
N SER A 44 -3.88 2.20 7.32
CA SER A 44 -3.52 1.45 8.52
C SER A 44 -2.97 0.04 8.25
N GLY A 45 -3.47 -0.64 7.21
CA GLY A 45 -2.92 -1.93 6.77
C GLY A 45 -1.48 -1.80 6.26
N LEU A 46 -1.19 -0.73 5.49
CA LEU A 46 0.15 -0.43 4.99
C LEU A 46 1.12 -0.12 6.14
N TRP A 47 0.69 0.63 7.16
CA TRP A 47 1.51 0.97 8.32
C TRP A 47 1.96 -0.23 9.15
N ASN A 48 1.19 -1.31 9.10
CA ASN A 48 1.45 -2.54 9.86
C ASN A 48 2.10 -3.64 9.01
N LEU A 49 2.31 -3.39 7.71
CA LEU A 49 2.94 -4.34 6.81
C LEU A 49 4.39 -4.59 7.23
N LYS A 50 4.71 -5.85 7.52
CA LYS A 50 6.07 -6.30 7.86
C LYS A 50 6.78 -6.76 6.59
N ASP A 51 7.33 -5.81 5.87
CA ASP A 51 8.09 -6.06 4.65
C ASP A 51 9.36 -5.19 4.63
N GLU A 52 10.53 -5.82 4.79
CA GLU A 52 11.81 -5.11 4.86
C GLU A 52 12.15 -4.38 3.56
N GLU A 53 11.68 -4.86 2.40
CA GLU A 53 11.93 -4.20 1.11
C GLU A 53 11.10 -2.92 0.95
N LEU A 54 9.94 -2.85 1.61
CA LEU A 54 9.03 -1.70 1.55
C LEU A 54 9.18 -0.76 2.74
N LYS A 55 9.88 -1.17 3.80
CA LYS A 55 9.98 -0.43 5.05
C LYS A 55 10.36 1.04 4.87
N ASN A 56 11.40 1.33 4.09
CA ASN A 56 11.85 2.70 3.85
C ASN A 56 10.78 3.52 3.11
N ASP A 57 10.14 2.94 2.09
CA ASP A 57 9.08 3.62 1.35
C ASP A 57 7.85 3.89 2.23
N ILE A 58 7.49 2.95 3.11
CA ILE A 58 6.40 3.08 4.07
C ILE A 58 6.70 4.20 5.08
N GLU A 59 7.93 4.26 5.60
CA GLU A 59 8.35 5.34 6.50
C GLU A 59 8.34 6.71 5.83
N GLU A 60 8.78 6.79 4.57
CA GLU A 60 8.74 8.02 3.78
C GLU A 60 7.31 8.50 3.52
N VAL A 61 6.42 7.62 3.05
CA VAL A 61 5.04 8.02 2.79
C VAL A 61 4.31 8.41 4.08
N LYS A 62 4.62 7.75 5.20
CA LYS A 62 4.10 8.14 6.52
C LYS A 62 4.55 9.54 6.94
N LYS A 63 5.77 9.96 6.57
CA LYS A 63 6.22 11.35 6.78
C LYS A 63 5.45 12.33 5.89
N TYR A 64 5.22 11.99 4.62
CA TYR A 64 4.47 12.87 3.71
C TYR A 64 3.01 13.05 4.14
N VAL A 65 2.36 11.98 4.60
CA VAL A 65 1.00 12.04 5.17
C VAL A 65 0.95 12.94 6.40
N LYS A 66 1.94 12.86 7.29
CA LYS A 66 2.04 13.73 8.48
C LYS A 66 2.30 15.20 8.15
N ASN A 67 3.03 15.46 7.08
CA ASN A 67 3.35 16.81 6.61
C ASN A 67 2.28 17.37 5.65
N GLU A 68 1.17 16.64 5.46
CA GLU A 68 0.07 17.03 4.57
C GLU A 68 0.51 17.30 3.10
N ASP A 69 1.60 16.65 2.66
CA ASP A 69 2.14 16.80 1.32
C ASP A 69 1.45 15.82 0.36
N TYR A 70 0.38 16.28 -0.30
CA TYR A 70 -0.44 15.43 -1.16
C TYR A 70 0.30 14.96 -2.42
N ILE A 71 1.22 15.77 -2.97
CA ILE A 71 1.97 15.41 -4.19
C ILE A 71 2.89 14.25 -3.88
N LYS A 72 3.74 14.40 -2.85
CA LYS A 72 4.70 13.35 -2.48
C LYS A 72 4.00 12.12 -1.92
N THR A 73 2.90 12.30 -1.18
CA THR A 73 2.07 11.18 -0.71
C THR A 73 1.59 10.35 -1.89
N LYS A 74 0.99 10.99 -2.90
CA LYS A 74 0.50 10.30 -4.10
C LYS A 74 1.62 9.58 -4.85
N GLU A 75 2.72 10.28 -5.17
CA GLU A 75 3.83 9.69 -5.94
C GLU A 75 4.43 8.48 -5.24
N LYS A 76 4.64 8.58 -3.93
CA LYS A 76 5.19 7.47 -3.15
C LYS A 76 4.21 6.32 -3.00
N LEU A 77 2.92 6.60 -2.81
CA LEU A 77 1.87 5.57 -2.79
C LEU A 77 1.81 4.79 -4.10
N GLN A 78 1.87 5.46 -5.25
CA GLN A 78 1.90 4.81 -6.56
C GLN A 78 3.15 3.94 -6.77
N LEU A 79 4.29 4.31 -6.19
CA LEU A 79 5.49 3.47 -6.19
C LEU A 79 5.29 2.20 -5.35
N ILE A 80 4.75 2.34 -4.14
CA ILE A 80 4.47 1.22 -3.25
C ILE A 80 3.44 0.27 -3.88
N GLU A 81 2.40 0.81 -4.50
CA GLU A 81 1.36 0.05 -5.21
C GLU A 81 1.97 -0.91 -6.24
N LYS A 82 2.88 -0.41 -7.09
CA LYS A 82 3.56 -1.24 -8.10
C LYS A 82 4.37 -2.37 -7.48
N LYS A 83 5.12 -2.10 -6.40
CA LYS A 83 5.91 -3.13 -5.71
C LYS A 83 5.01 -4.19 -5.05
N ILE A 84 3.87 -3.78 -4.50
CA ILE A 84 2.87 -4.72 -3.95
C ILE A 84 2.27 -5.57 -5.06
N GLU A 85 1.96 -4.99 -6.23
CA GLU A 85 1.46 -5.72 -7.38
C GLU A 85 2.47 -6.76 -7.89
N GLU A 86 3.76 -6.42 -7.94
CA GLU A 86 4.82 -7.38 -8.26
C GLU A 86 4.87 -8.55 -7.27
N LYS A 87 4.77 -8.27 -5.96
CA LYS A 87 4.72 -9.30 -4.91
C LYS A 87 3.48 -10.19 -5.01
N ILE A 88 2.31 -9.60 -5.30
CA ILE A 88 1.06 -10.33 -5.54
C ILE A 88 1.23 -11.30 -6.72
N ASN A 89 1.78 -10.81 -7.83
CA ASN A 89 2.00 -11.62 -9.03
C ASN A 89 3.01 -12.76 -8.78
N GLN A 90 4.04 -12.51 -7.97
CA GLN A 90 4.97 -13.55 -7.55
C GLN A 90 4.29 -14.62 -6.70
N LEU A 91 3.49 -14.23 -5.70
CA LEU A 91 2.74 -15.17 -4.86
C LEU A 91 1.76 -16.02 -5.68
N TYR A 92 1.07 -15.43 -6.66
CA TYR A 92 0.22 -16.18 -7.58
C TYR A 92 1.00 -17.24 -8.37
N LYS A 93 2.15 -16.88 -8.97
CA LYS A 93 3.01 -17.83 -9.69
C LYS A 93 3.49 -18.95 -8.79
N GLU A 94 3.89 -18.62 -7.56
CA GLU A 94 4.35 -19.60 -6.58
C GLU A 94 3.24 -20.55 -6.14
N MET A 95 1.98 -20.13 -6.11
CA MET A 95 0.84 -21.00 -5.78
C MET A 95 0.38 -21.85 -6.97
N LEU A 96 0.55 -21.36 -8.21
CA LEU A 96 0.22 -22.09 -9.44
C LEU A 96 1.25 -23.17 -9.79
N ASN A 97 2.50 -23.01 -9.36
CA ASN A 97 3.58 -23.97 -9.55
C ASN A 97 3.65 -25.06 -8.45
N TYR A 98 2.55 -25.27 -7.70
CA TYR A 98 2.43 -26.27 -6.63
C TYR A 98 1.56 -27.46 -7.04
#